data_AF-A0AAV6AS90-F1
#
_entry.id   AF-A0AAV6AS90-F1
#
_cell.length_a   1.000
_cell.length_b   1.000
_cell.length_c   1.000
_cell.angle_alpha   90.00
_cell.angle_beta   90.00
_cell.angle_gamma   90.00
#
_symmetry.space_group_name_H-M   'P 1'
#
loop_
_entity.id
_entity.type
_entity.pdbx_description
1 polymer ?
#
loop_
_entity_poly.entity_id
_entity_poly.type
_entity_poly.pdbx_seq_one_letter_code
_entity_poly.pdbx_strand_id
1 'polypeptide(L)'
;APLTASVFGYPVAPPQLPASWGVIVGAGLLVGFGTRLGSGCTSGHGICGIARVSARSLVATTVFVATAAAVVAISRHVIGG
;
A
#
# COMPACT_ATOMS: atom_id res chain seq x y z
N ALA A 1 -10.16 -11.04 5.16
CA ALA A 1 -10.27 -10.77 3.71
C ALA A 1 -10.08 -12.04 2.88
N PRO A 2 -8.90 -12.67 2.80
CA PRO A 2 -8.76 -13.92 2.02
C PRO A 2 -9.45 -15.11 2.71
N LEU A 3 -9.33 -15.22 4.04
CA LEU A 3 -10.01 -16.28 4.82
C LEU A 3 -11.53 -16.15 4.81
N THR A 4 -12.04 -14.91 4.84
CA THR A 4 -13.47 -14.63 4.73
C THR A 4 -13.95 -14.91 3.30
N ALA A 5 -13.20 -14.48 2.27
CA ALA A 5 -13.50 -14.74 0.87
C ALA A 5 -13.49 -16.24 0.52
N SER A 6 -12.56 -17.01 1.10
CA SER A 6 -12.50 -18.47 0.92
C SER A 6 -13.67 -19.19 1.58
N VAL A 7 -14.19 -18.69 2.70
CA VAL A 7 -15.41 -19.21 3.34
C VAL A 7 -16.66 -18.92 2.50
N PHE A 8 -16.69 -17.79 1.80
CA PHE A 8 -17.78 -17.42 0.88
C PHE A 8 -17.59 -17.94 -0.57
N GLY A 9 -16.58 -18.76 -0.83
CA GLY A 9 -16.35 -19.38 -2.14
C GLY A 9 -15.86 -18.45 -3.24
N TYR A 10 -15.38 -17.25 -2.91
CA TYR A 10 -14.77 -16.35 -3.88
C TYR A 10 -13.34 -16.80 -4.21
N PRO A 11 -13.01 -17.11 -5.48
CA PRO A 11 -11.65 -17.45 -5.86
C PRO A 11 -10.78 -16.19 -5.72
N VAL A 12 -9.98 -16.15 -4.66
CA VAL A 12 -8.98 -15.11 -4.41
C VAL A 12 -7.60 -15.68 -4.73
N ALA A 13 -6.88 -15.03 -5.64
CA ALA A 13 -5.50 -15.39 -5.94
C ALA A 13 -4.65 -15.31 -4.66
N PRO A 14 -3.79 -16.31 -4.38
CA PRO A 14 -2.98 -16.30 -3.17
C PRO A 14 -2.06 -15.07 -3.17
N PRO A 15 -1.89 -14.40 -2.03
CA PRO A 15 -0.98 -13.27 -1.93
C PRO A 15 0.45 -13.75 -2.19
N GLN A 16 1.11 -13.13 -3.16
CA GLN A 16 2.50 -13.41 -3.49
C GLN A 16 3.39 -12.68 -2.48
N LEU A 17 4.09 -13.43 -1.63
CA LEU A 17 5.10 -12.86 -0.74
C LEU A 17 6.46 -12.78 -1.44
N PRO A 18 7.22 -11.68 -1.27
CA PRO A 18 8.60 -11.63 -1.73
C PRO A 18 9.42 -12.75 -1.06
N ALA A 19 10.19 -13.50 -1.86
CA ALA A 19 10.93 -14.67 -1.40
C ALA A 19 12.13 -14.34 -0.49
N SER A 20 12.53 -13.06 -0.40
CA SER A 20 13.74 -12.65 0.32
C SER A 20 13.45 -11.73 1.51
N TRP A 21 14.02 -12.10 2.66
CA TRP A 21 13.96 -11.31 3.89
C TRP A 21 14.57 -9.91 3.72
N GLY A 22 15.58 -9.76 2.86
CA GLY A 22 16.21 -8.47 2.58
C GLY A 22 15.22 -7.46 1.98
N VAL A 23 14.33 -7.90 1.08
CA VAL A 23 13.30 -7.03 0.49
C VAL A 23 12.26 -6.64 1.54
N ILE A 24 11.86 -7.57 2.41
CA ILE A 24 10.89 -7.29 3.48
C ILE A 24 11.43 -6.25 4.45
N VAL A 25 12.66 -6.43 4.94
CA VAL A 25 13.29 -5.50 5.89
C VAL A 25 13.52 -4.14 5.23
N GLY A 26 14.07 -4.11 4.02
CA GLY A 26 14.32 -2.88 3.28
C GLY A 26 13.03 -2.10 2.98
N ALA A 27 11.99 -2.78 2.48
CA ALA A 27 10.69 -2.17 2.22
C ALA A 27 10.04 -1.64 3.51
N GLY A 28 10.11 -2.40 4.60
CA GLY A 28 9.57 -1.98 5.91
C GLY A 28 10.23 -0.71 6.43
N LEU A 29 11.56 -0.62 6.35
CA LEU A 29 12.31 0.58 6.75
C LEU A 29 11.98 1.78 5.87
N LEU A 30 11.91 1.59 4.55
CA LEU A 30 11.63 2.66 3.59
C LEU A 30 10.21 3.24 3.79
N VAL A 31 9.21 2.35 3.97
CA VAL A 31 7.83 2.75 4.27
C VAL A 31 7.77 3.45 5.64
N GLY A 32 8.41 2.88 6.66
CA GLY A 32 8.46 3.47 8.00
C GLY A 32 9.05 4.89 7.98
N PHE A 33 10.17 5.09 7.30
CA PHE A 33 10.78 6.40 7.12
C PHE A 33 9.85 7.38 6.39
N GLY A 34 9.22 6.94 5.29
CA GLY A 34 8.29 7.75 4.51
C GLY A 34 7.06 8.21 5.31
N THR A 35 6.47 7.35 6.14
CA THR A 35 5.32 7.73 7.00
C THR A 35 5.71 8.78 8.05
N ARG A 36 6.94 8.72 8.56
CA ARG A 36 7.46 9.74 9.48
C ARG A 36 7.62 11.09 8.79
N LEU A 37 8.17 11.10 7.58
CA LEU A 37 8.33 12.30 6.78
C LEU A 37 6.98 12.92 6.39
N GLY A 38 5.98 12.07 6.09
CA GLY A 38 4.61 12.48 5.79
C GLY A 38 3.78 12.92 7.00
N SER A 39 4.32 12.87 8.22
CA SER A 39 3.59 13.16 9.48
C SER A 39 2.32 12.32 9.67
N GLY A 40 2.27 11.12 9.08
CA GLY A 40 1.07 10.30 9.09
C GLY A 40 1.21 9.00 8.33
N CYS A 41 0.25 8.10 8.55
CA CYS A 41 0.14 6.86 7.80
C CYS A 41 -0.90 6.99 6.68
N THR A 42 -0.77 6.14 5.66
CA THR A 42 -1.67 6.11 4.50
C THR A 42 -3.13 5.89 4.91
N SER A 43 -3.36 5.04 5.91
CA SER A 43 -4.69 4.76 6.48
C SER A 43 -5.26 5.95 7.28
N GLY A 44 -4.43 6.68 8.03
CA GLY A 44 -4.86 7.83 8.84
C GLY A 44 -5.28 9.03 7.98
N HIS A 45 -4.53 9.31 6.91
CA HIS A 45 -4.92 10.31 5.92
C HIS A 45 -6.13 9.87 5.08
N GLY A 46 -6.24 8.57 4.80
CA GLY A 46 -7.37 8.00 4.09
C GLY A 46 -8.66 8.06 4.90
N ILE A 47 -8.77 7.32 5.99
CA ILE A 47 -10.04 7.13 6.71
C ILE A 47 -10.46 8.41 7.45
N CYS A 48 -9.62 8.87 8.39
CA CYS A 48 -9.95 10.02 9.23
C CYS A 48 -9.83 11.36 8.48
N GLY A 49 -8.89 11.45 7.53
CA GLY A 49 -8.63 12.67 6.79
C GLY A 49 -9.64 12.95 5.67
N ILE A 50 -10.09 11.92 4.95
CA ILE A 50 -11.15 12.06 3.93
C ILE A 50 -12.50 12.30 4.61
N ALA A 51 -12.79 11.66 5.75
CA ALA A 51 -14.01 11.90 6.52
C ALA A 51 -14.15 13.36 6.99
N ARG A 52 -13.04 14.10 7.16
CA ARG A 52 -13.04 15.52 7.52
C ARG A 52 -12.93 16.48 6.32
N VAL A 53 -12.97 15.97 5.08
CA VAL A 53 -12.86 16.77 3.84
C VAL A 53 -11.64 17.71 3.85
N SER A 54 -10.51 17.25 4.39
CA SER A 54 -9.29 18.05 4.39
C SER A 54 -8.57 17.92 3.05
N ALA A 55 -8.45 19.04 2.31
CA ALA A 55 -7.74 19.09 1.03
C ALA A 55 -6.29 18.56 1.11
N ARG A 56 -5.59 18.86 2.20
CA ARG A 56 -4.23 18.35 2.46
C ARG A 56 -4.22 16.82 2.55
N SER A 57 -5.24 16.24 3.16
CA SER A 57 -5.33 14.79 3.31
C SER A 57 -5.69 14.10 2.01
N LEU A 58 -6.56 14.71 1.19
CA LEU A 58 -6.88 14.22 -0.14
C LEU A 58 -5.62 14.16 -1.02
N VAL A 59 -4.83 15.23 -1.04
CA VAL A 59 -3.56 15.26 -1.80
C VAL A 59 -2.58 14.22 -1.28
N ALA A 60 -2.43 14.07 0.04
CA ALA A 60 -1.54 13.06 0.62
C ALA A 60 -1.98 11.64 0.23
N THR A 61 -3.29 11.35 0.26
CA THR A 61 -3.83 10.05 -0.12
C THR A 61 -3.67 9.78 -1.62
N THR A 62 -3.95 10.75 -2.50
CA THR A 62 -3.77 10.56 -3.95
C THR A 62 -2.32 10.32 -4.32
N VAL A 63 -1.38 11.04 -3.72
CA VAL A 63 0.06 10.82 -3.94
C VAL A 63 0.48 9.43 -3.47
N PHE A 64 0.03 8.99 -2.30
CA PHE A 64 0.34 7.64 -1.80
C PHE A 64 -0.17 6.56 -2.74
N VAL A 65 -1.44 6.65 -3.17
CA VAL A 65 -2.07 5.65 -4.04
C VAL A 65 -1.44 5.69 -5.44
N ALA A 66 -1.18 6.87 -6.00
CA ALA A 66 -0.53 7.01 -7.30
C ALA A 66 0.88 6.44 -7.30
N THR A 67 1.66 6.72 -6.25
CA THR A 67 3.02 6.16 -6.10
C THR A 67 2.97 4.65 -5.98
N ALA A 68 2.05 4.09 -5.18
CA ALA A 68 1.89 2.64 -5.04
C ALA A 68 1.50 1.99 -6.38
N ALA A 69 0.55 2.60 -7.11
CA ALA A 69 0.14 2.12 -8.42
C ALA A 69 1.30 2.15 -9.43
N ALA A 70 2.08 3.23 -9.45
CA ALA A 70 3.26 3.36 -10.30
C ALA A 70 4.33 2.30 -9.95
N VAL A 71 4.65 2.14 -8.66
CA VAL A 71 5.63 1.13 -8.21
C VAL A 71 5.18 -0.28 -8.58
N VAL A 72 3.90 -0.61 -8.41
CA VAL A 72 3.36 -1.92 -8.80
C VAL A 72 3.37 -2.09 -10.32
N ALA A 73 2.97 -1.07 -11.07
CA ALA A 73 2.99 -1.11 -12.53
C ALA A 73 4.42 -1.36 -13.04
N ILE A 74 5.40 -0.62 -12.52
CA ILE A 74 6.82 -0.79 -12.87
C ILE A 74 7.30 -2.18 -12.44
N SER A 75 7.07 -2.58 -11.19
CA SER A 75 7.55 -3.88 -10.68
C SER A 75 6.96 -5.05 -11.46
N ARG A 76 5.68 -4.99 -11.85
CA ARG A 76 5.03 -6.07 -12.60
C ARG A 76 5.37 -6.09 -14.08
N HIS A 77 5.51 -4.92 -14.73
CA HIS A 77 5.70 -4.87 -16.19
C HIS A 77 7.17 -4.75 -16.60
N VAL A 78 8.04 -4.17 -15.78
CA VAL A 78 9.45 -3.92 -16.11
C VAL A 78 10.37 -4.94 -15.46
N ILE A 79 10.13 -5.27 -14.18
CA ILE A 79 11.00 -6.18 -13.43
C ILE A 79 10.59 -7.65 -13.63
N GLY A 80 9.40 -7.90 -14.17
CA GLY A 80 8.90 -9.24 -14.47
C GLY A 80 8.62 -10.00 -13.18
N GLY A 81 7.41 -9.81 -12.65
CA GLY A 81 6.81 -10.72 -11.67
C GLY A 81 5.82 -11.63 -12.36
#